data_AF-A0A484CX62-F1
#
_entry.id   AF-A0A484CX62-F1
#
_cell.length_a   1.000
_cell.length_b   1.000
_cell.length_c   1.000
_cell.angle_alpha   90.00
_cell.angle_beta   90.00
_cell.angle_gamma   90.00
#
_symmetry.space_group_name_H-M   'P 1'
#
loop_
_entity.id
_entity.type
_entity.pdbx_description
1 polymer ?
#
loop_
_entity_poly.entity_id
_entity_poly.type
_entity_poly.pdbx_seq_one_letter_code
_entity_poly.pdbx_strand_id
1 'polypeptide(L)'
;MPRSAKAGHLVTKVTAVDADSGHNAWISYKLAEATDASLFTVNLYTGEVRTKRAVSEQDDSSQRLLIEIQDDGEPVQSATVTVSILLEDGLHEPILDLRQKVAETSKKKKLGESPFI
;
A
#
# COMPACT_ATOMS: atom_id res chain seq x y z
N MET A 1 2.52 -7.00 10.11
CA MET A 1 3.85 -6.63 9.56
C MET A 1 4.89 -7.44 10.29
N PRO A 2 5.86 -8.08 9.61
CA PRO A 2 6.81 -8.95 10.29
C PRO A 2 7.78 -8.17 11.18
N ARG A 3 8.11 -8.70 12.37
CA ARG A 3 9.19 -8.16 13.23
C ARG A 3 10.56 -8.19 12.58
N SER A 4 10.76 -9.05 11.57
CA SER A 4 11.99 -9.09 10.77
C SER A 4 12.10 -7.97 9.73
N ALA A 5 11.13 -7.05 9.66
CA ALA A 5 11.14 -5.94 8.72
C ALA A 5 12.37 -5.05 8.91
N LYS A 6 13.11 -4.84 7.83
CA LYS A 6 14.28 -3.95 7.76
C LYS A 6 13.86 -2.54 7.36
N ALA A 7 14.81 -1.60 7.40
CA ALA A 7 14.62 -0.26 6.85
C ALA A 7 14.14 -0.33 5.38
N GLY A 8 13.19 0.53 5.02
CA GLY A 8 12.61 0.64 3.68
C GLY A 8 11.51 -0.38 3.37
N HIS A 9 11.15 -1.27 4.30
CA HIS A 9 10.07 -2.23 4.14
C HIS A 9 8.74 -1.51 3.90
N LEU A 10 8.03 -1.90 2.84
CA LEU A 10 6.70 -1.37 2.54
C LEU A 10 5.69 -1.98 3.50
N VAL A 11 5.07 -1.14 4.31
CA VAL A 11 4.07 -1.54 5.30
C VAL A 11 2.69 -1.57 4.66
N THR A 12 2.33 -0.46 4.02
CA THR A 12 1.05 -0.29 3.34
C THR A 12 1.12 0.93 2.41
N LYS A 13 0.07 1.16 1.63
CA LYS A 13 -0.10 2.35 0.81
C LYS A 13 -1.45 2.98 1.16
N VAL A 14 -1.42 4.25 1.53
CA VAL A 14 -2.62 5.07 1.71
C VAL A 14 -2.97 5.70 0.36
N THR A 15 -4.23 5.63 -0.02
CA THR A 15 -4.74 6.26 -1.24
C THR A 15 -5.95 7.11 -0.90
N ALA A 16 -5.96 8.34 -1.39
CA ALA A 16 -7.14 9.20 -1.42
C ALA A 16 -7.58 9.44 -2.87
N VAL A 17 -8.87 9.64 -3.04
CA VAL A 17 -9.48 9.96 -4.33
C VAL A 17 -10.25 11.26 -4.14
N ASP A 18 -9.85 12.28 -4.88
CA ASP A 18 -10.65 13.48 -5.03
C ASP A 18 -11.72 13.23 -6.09
N ALA A 19 -12.98 13.56 -5.78
CA ALA A 19 -14.13 13.29 -6.62
C ALA A 19 -14.18 14.21 -7.85
N ASP A 20 -13.55 15.38 -7.75
CA ASP A 20 -13.61 16.42 -8.78
C ASP A 20 -12.45 16.30 -9.79
N SER A 21 -11.41 15.55 -9.43
CA SER A 21 -10.18 15.42 -10.22
C SER A 21 -9.94 13.97 -10.64
N GLY A 22 -10.41 13.60 -11.83
CA GLY A 22 -10.02 12.34 -12.46
C GLY A 22 -8.49 12.19 -12.51
N HIS A 23 -7.95 11.05 -12.07
CA HIS A 23 -6.55 10.59 -12.18
C HIS A 23 -5.47 11.70 -12.31
N ASN A 24 -5.35 12.58 -11.31
CA ASN A 24 -4.15 13.33 -10.92
C ASN A 24 -4.50 14.46 -9.93
N ALA A 25 -5.35 14.18 -8.94
CA ALA A 25 -5.53 15.11 -7.84
C ALA A 25 -4.16 15.34 -7.18
N TRP A 26 -3.68 16.58 -7.15
CA TRP A 26 -2.49 16.94 -6.38
C TRP A 26 -2.84 16.79 -4.90
N ILE A 27 -2.63 15.59 -4.39
CA ILE A 27 -2.85 15.24 -3.00
C ILE A 27 -1.48 14.93 -2.38
N SER A 28 -1.27 15.47 -1.18
CA SER A 28 -0.07 15.27 -0.39
C SER A 28 -0.37 14.47 0.88
N TYR A 29 0.59 13.64 1.29
CA TYR A 29 0.50 12.79 2.48
C TYR A 29 1.56 13.20 3.50
N LYS A 30 1.16 13.31 4.76
CA LYS A 30 2.05 13.67 5.85
C LYS A 30 1.79 12.82 7.09
N LEU A 31 2.85 12.35 7.72
CA LEU A 31 2.76 11.67 9.01
C LEU A 31 2.57 12.73 10.10
N ALA A 32 1.33 12.88 10.57
CA ALA A 32 0.96 13.86 11.60
C ALA A 32 1.35 13.36 13.00
N GLU A 33 1.03 12.09 13.30
CA GLU A 33 1.38 11.45 14.58
C GLU A 33 1.80 9.99 14.36
N ALA A 34 2.65 9.49 15.24
CA ALA A 34 3.06 8.08 15.25
C ALA A 34 3.37 7.63 16.68
N THR A 35 3.09 6.37 16.99
CA THR A 35 3.59 5.72 18.22
C THR A 35 5.11 5.86 18.32
N ASP A 36 5.82 5.59 17.23
CA ASP A 36 7.24 5.89 17.08
C ASP A 36 7.53 6.59 15.73
N ALA A 37 7.78 7.91 15.78
CA ALA A 37 8.11 8.73 14.61
C ALA A 37 9.51 8.43 14.02
N SER A 38 10.37 7.72 14.75
CA SER A 38 11.66 7.23 14.26
C SER A 38 11.51 5.98 13.39
N LEU A 39 10.41 5.22 13.56
CA LEU A 39 10.21 3.93 12.92
C LEU A 39 9.52 4.00 11.56
N PHE A 40 8.60 4.95 11.35
CA PHE A 40 7.80 5.02 10.13
C PHE A 40 7.96 6.34 9.37
N THR A 41 7.78 6.26 8.06
CA THR A 41 7.67 7.42 7.16
C THR A 41 6.54 7.18 6.17
N VAL A 42 5.94 8.27 5.69
CA VAL A 42 5.01 8.26 4.55
C VAL A 42 5.59 9.06 3.41
N ASN A 43 5.51 8.54 2.19
CA ASN A 43 5.94 9.26 1.01
C ASN A 43 4.89 10.32 0.62
N LEU A 44 5.35 11.55 0.42
CA LEU A 44 4.53 12.74 0.21
C LEU A 44 3.54 12.62 -0.95
N TYR A 45 3.88 11.92 -2.03
CA TYR A 45 3.07 11.90 -3.26
C TYR A 45 2.44 10.55 -3.56
N THR A 46 3.00 9.47 -3.02
CA THR A 46 2.52 8.10 -3.29
C THR A 46 1.68 7.53 -2.16
N GLY A 47 1.75 8.11 -0.96
CA GLY A 47 1.10 7.58 0.24
C GLY A 47 1.70 6.26 0.73
N GLU A 48 2.86 5.82 0.19
CA GLU A 48 3.55 4.62 0.67
C GLU A 48 4.08 4.84 2.09
N VAL A 49 3.64 3.99 3.00
CA VAL A 49 4.14 3.93 4.38
C VAL A 49 5.25 2.90 4.44
N ARG A 50 6.44 3.33 4.87
CA ARG A 50 7.64 2.50 4.94
C ARG A 50 8.31 2.61 6.31
N THR A 51 9.04 1.57 6.68
CA THR A 51 9.92 1.61 7.84
C THR A 51 11.15 2.48 7.57
N LYS A 52 11.57 3.31 8.52
CA LYS A 52 12.79 4.12 8.46
C LYS A 52 14.02 3.35 8.96
N ARG A 53 13.81 2.44 9.91
CA ARG A 53 14.84 1.57 10.50
C ARG A 53 14.33 0.13 10.60
N ALA A 54 15.21 -0.80 10.94
CA ALA A 54 14.78 -2.14 11.31
C ALA A 54 13.95 -2.09 12.60
N VAL A 55 12.95 -2.96 12.68
CA VAL A 55 12.17 -3.18 13.91
C VAL A 55 13.09 -3.84 14.95
N SER A 56 13.02 -3.34 16.18
CA SER A 56 13.76 -3.84 17.32
C SER A 56 12.84 -4.64 18.25
N GLU A 57 13.41 -5.48 19.11
CA GLU A 57 12.63 -6.21 20.12
C GLU A 57 11.95 -5.29 21.14
N GLN A 58 12.46 -4.07 21.29
CA GLN A 58 11.96 -3.04 22.22
C GLN A 58 10.80 -2.23 21.63
N ASP A 59 10.53 -2.37 20.32
CA ASP A 59 9.43 -1.67 19.69
C ASP A 59 8.09 -2.28 20.11
N ASP A 60 7.11 -1.43 20.40
CA ASP A 60 5.77 -1.89 20.77
C ASP A 60 5.14 -2.71 19.64
N SER A 61 4.50 -3.83 20.00
CA SER A 61 3.86 -4.71 19.01
C SER A 61 2.71 -4.01 18.27
N SER A 62 2.05 -3.05 18.92
CA SER A 62 0.96 -2.27 18.34
C SER A 62 1.45 -0.86 18.05
N GLN A 63 1.52 -0.53 16.76
CA GLN A 63 1.92 0.78 16.27
C GLN A 63 0.70 1.49 15.68
N ARG A 64 0.58 2.79 15.92
CA ARG A 64 -0.47 3.64 15.37
C ARG A 64 0.16 4.81 14.63
N LEU A 65 -0.33 5.09 13.43
CA LEU A 65 0.05 6.24 12.63
C LEU A 65 -1.20 7.08 12.33
N LEU A 66 -1.11 8.39 12.50
CA LEU A 66 -2.09 9.35 12.00
C LEU A 66 -1.48 10.03 10.78
N ILE A 67 -2.11 9.84 9.63
CA ILE A 67 -1.67 10.41 8.36
C ILE A 67 -2.67 11.47 7.94
N GLU A 68 -2.16 12.68 7.72
CA GLU A 68 -2.88 13.80 7.15
C GLU A 68 -2.74 13.76 5.63
N ILE A 69 -3.84 14.02 4.96
CA ILE A 69 -3.97 14.01 3.51
C ILE A 69 -4.55 15.36 3.13
N GLN A 70 -3.91 16.06 2.22
CA GLN A 70 -4.29 17.42 1.86
C GLN A 70 -4.36 17.55 0.34
N ASP A 71 -5.46 18.10 -0.18
CA ASP A 71 -5.54 18.50 -1.59
C ASP A 71 -4.89 19.88 -1.82
N ASP A 72 -4.60 20.20 -3.07
CA ASP A 72 -4.11 21.52 -3.49
C ASP A 72 -5.26 22.40 -4.01
N GLY A 73 -6.48 22.16 -3.53
CA GLY A 73 -7.67 22.92 -3.90
C GLY A 73 -7.70 24.33 -3.31
N GLU A 74 -8.63 25.16 -3.77
CA GLU A 74 -8.89 26.48 -3.20
C GLU A 74 -10.40 26.64 -2.92
N PRO A 75 -10.85 26.55 -1.65
CA PRO A 75 -10.06 26.33 -0.44
C PRO A 75 -9.49 24.91 -0.35
N VAL A 76 -8.34 24.80 0.32
CA VAL A 76 -7.71 23.51 0.63
C VAL A 76 -8.63 22.66 1.50
N GLN A 77 -8.76 21.38 1.16
CA GLN A 77 -9.39 20.37 2.00
C GLN A 77 -8.36 19.41 2.55
N SER A 78 -8.58 19.00 3.81
CA SER A 78 -7.76 17.99 4.46
C SER A 78 -8.62 16.86 5.03
N ALA A 79 -8.04 15.67 5.04
CA ALA A 79 -8.58 14.48 5.66
C ALA A 79 -7.50 13.81 6.51
N THR A 80 -7.92 13.06 7.52
CA THR A 80 -7.01 12.29 8.36
C THR A 80 -7.39 10.82 8.36
N VAL A 81 -6.38 9.94 8.38
CA VAL A 81 -6.56 8.50 8.48
C VAL A 81 -5.67 7.94 9.58
N THR A 82 -6.24 7.07 10.40
CA THR A 82 -5.48 6.28 11.38
C THR A 82 -5.13 4.92 10.77
N VAL A 83 -3.84 4.58 10.76
CA VAL A 83 -3.33 3.26 10.38
C VAL A 83 -2.88 2.53 11.64
N SER A 84 -3.49 1.37 11.91
CA SER A 84 -3.08 0.47 12.98
C SER A 84 -2.23 -0.67 12.42
N ILE A 85 -1.04 -0.86 12.98
CA ILE A 85 -0.06 -1.83 12.51
C ILE A 85 0.26 -2.77 13.67
N LEU A 86 0.09 -4.07 13.43
CA LEU A 86 0.52 -5.12 14.36
C LEU A 86 1.85 -5.72 13.87
N LEU A 87 2.82 -5.79 14.77
CA LEU A 87 4.08 -6.48 14.57
C LEU A 87 3.91 -7.96 14.91
N GLU A 88 4.24 -8.84 13.98
CA GLU A 88 4.07 -10.29 14.09
C GLU A 88 5.41 -11.00 13.95
N ASP A 89 5.65 -11.97 14.83
CA ASP A 89 6.77 -12.91 14.71
C ASP A 89 6.40 -13.94 13.64
N GLY A 90 7.12 -13.87 12.51
CA GLY A 90 6.56 -14.27 11.21
C GLY A 90 6.27 -15.76 11.01
N LEU A 91 5.17 -16.02 10.28
CA LEU A 91 5.08 -16.92 9.12
C LEU A 91 4.00 -16.39 8.13
N HIS A 92 4.09 -15.13 7.71
CA HIS A 92 3.24 -14.63 6.63
C HIS A 92 4.10 -14.44 5.38
N GLU A 93 4.05 -15.42 4.48
CA GLU A 93 4.63 -15.29 3.15
C GLU A 93 4.00 -14.08 2.45
N PRO A 94 4.80 -13.25 1.74
CA PRO A 94 4.23 -12.18 0.94
C PRO A 94 3.32 -12.83 -0.12
N ILE A 95 2.03 -12.50 -0.10
CA ILE A 95 1.12 -12.84 -1.19
C ILE A 95 1.68 -12.17 -2.44
N LEU A 96 2.36 -12.96 -3.26
CA LEU A 96 2.79 -12.55 -4.58
C LEU A 96 1.53 -12.25 -5.39
N ASP A 97 1.28 -10.98 -5.70
CA ASP A 97 0.19 -10.59 -6.60
C ASP A 97 0.45 -11.18 -7.99
N LEU A 98 -0.03 -12.41 -8.20
CA LEU A 98 -0.05 -13.12 -9.48
C LEU A 98 -1.13 -12.49 -10.39
N ARG A 99 -0.97 -11.21 -10.73
CA ARG A 99 -1.80 -10.55 -11.76
C ARG A 99 -1.05 -10.26 -13.05
N GLN A 100 0.10 -10.90 -13.28
CA GLN A 100 0.76 -10.88 -14.59
C GLN A 100 1.40 -12.23 -14.94
N LYS A 101 0.58 -13.28 -15.02
CA LYS A 101 0.89 -14.41 -15.91
C LYS A 101 -0.42 -14.99 -16.41
N VAL A 102 -0.52 -15.17 -17.73
CA VAL A 102 -1.68 -15.67 -18.52
C VAL A 102 -2.72 -14.56 -18.78
N ALA A 103 -2.88 -13.99 -19.98
CA ALA A 103 -2.90 -14.63 -21.29
C ALA A 103 -2.42 -13.69 -22.42
N GLU A 104 -1.24 -13.97 -22.98
CA GLU A 104 -1.03 -13.83 -24.41
C GLU A 104 -0.64 -15.21 -24.94
N THR A 105 -1.62 -15.93 -25.48
CA THR A 105 -1.35 -17.00 -26.44
C THR A 105 -2.32 -16.81 -27.58
N SER A 106 -1.79 -16.21 -28.66
CA SER A 106 -2.46 -15.97 -29.92
C SER A 106 -2.79 -17.28 -30.66
N LYS A 107 -4.08 -17.45 -30.98
CA LYS A 107 -4.65 -17.82 -32.30
C LYS A 107 -4.24 -19.13 -33.02
N LYS A 108 -5.15 -20.13 -33.01
CA LYS A 108 -5.65 -20.99 -34.14
C LYS A 108 -6.48 -22.13 -33.51
N LYS A 109 -7.55 -22.72 -34.06
CA LYS A 109 -8.08 -22.87 -35.44
C LYS A 109 -9.56 -23.31 -35.31
N LYS A 110 -10.38 -23.04 -36.34
CA LYS A 110 -11.79 -23.43 -36.47
C LYS A 110 -12.02 -24.94 -36.39
N LEU A 111 -13.19 -25.26 -35.82
CA LEU A 111 -13.93 -26.51 -35.67
C LEU A 111 -13.86 -27.48 -36.88
N GLY A 112 -13.19 -28.61 -36.67
CA GLY A 112 -13.67 -29.95 -37.08
C GLY A 112 -14.00 -30.66 -35.75
N GLU A 113 -14.98 -31.54 -35.61
CA GLU A 113 -15.34 -32.70 -36.42
C GLU A 113 -16.77 -33.12 -36.03
N SER A 114 -17.46 -33.90 -36.88
CA SER A 114 -18.12 -35.14 -36.43
C SER A 114 -18.57 -35.98 -37.63
N PRO A 115 -18.08 -37.22 -37.74
CA PRO A 115 -18.87 -38.35 -38.21
C PRO A 115 -19.33 -39.20 -37.01
N PHE A 116 -20.08 -40.28 -37.30
CA PHE A 116 -20.78 -41.24 -36.41
C PHE A 116 -22.21 -40.77 -36.03
N ILE A 117 -23.31 -41.43 -36.40
CA ILE A 117 -23.62 -42.81 -36.86
C ILE A 117 -24.80 -42.73 -37.84
#